data_AF-A0A853JD59-F1
#
_entry.id   AF-A0A853JD59-F1
#
_cell.length_a   1.000
_cell.length_b   1.000
_cell.length_c   1.000
_cell.angle_alpha   90.00
_cell.angle_beta   90.00
_cell.angle_gamma   90.00
#
_symmetry.space_group_name_H-M   'P 1'
#
loop_
_entity.id
_entity.type
_entity.pdbx_description
1 polymer ?
#
loop_
_entity_poly.entity_id
_entity_poly.type
_entity_poly.pdbx_seq_one_letter_code
_entity_poly.pdbx_strand_id
1 'polypeptide(L)'
;MAPQGSLAEAFREPGRPYLSPHRIGEALGLQIESLAERARVSRNTPAARPQNESLQHYLREVLRVLAAAEDAAGGDRTRAIFWFMNEPLPDFDYQTPDALVRAGKAQAIIDYIESIADGATTGRADRDPSRPGVAAPALDDP
;
A
#
# COMPACT_ATOMS: atom_id res chain seq x y z
N MET A 1 9.40 13.06 19.07
CA MET A 1 8.76 12.42 17.91
C MET A 1 7.47 11.81 18.42
N ALA A 2 6.31 12.41 18.15
CA ALA A 2 5.05 11.82 18.58
C ALA A 2 4.96 10.40 17.98
N PRO A 3 4.41 9.40 18.68
CA PRO A 3 4.06 8.16 18.02
C PRO A 3 3.11 8.57 16.89
N GLN A 4 3.54 8.39 15.65
CA GLN A 4 2.63 8.48 14.51
C GLN A 4 1.56 7.44 14.84
N GLY A 5 0.36 7.88 15.22
CA GLY A 5 -0.73 6.97 15.55
C GLY A 5 -0.92 6.00 14.40
N SER A 6 -1.31 4.76 14.71
CA SER A 6 -1.57 3.75 13.67
C SER A 6 -2.45 4.35 12.58
N LEU A 7 -2.22 3.96 11.32
CA LEU A 7 -3.00 4.46 10.18
C LEU A 7 -4.51 4.33 10.41
N ALA A 8 -4.92 3.23 11.06
CA ALA A 8 -6.29 2.99 11.48
C ALA A 8 -6.81 4.09 12.43
N GLU A 9 -6.05 4.47 13.46
CA GLU A 9 -6.43 5.57 14.37
C GLU A 9 -6.42 6.93 13.67
N ALA A 10 -5.50 7.16 12.74
CA ALA A 10 -5.48 8.41 11.95
C ALA A 10 -6.77 8.58 11.14
N PHE A 11 -7.28 7.52 10.53
CA PHE A 11 -8.50 7.54 9.73
C PHE A 11 -9.79 7.20 10.48
N ARG A 12 -9.71 6.96 11.79
CA ARG A 12 -10.88 6.70 12.62
C ARG A 12 -11.77 7.94 12.76
N GLU A 13 -13.09 7.74 12.77
CA GLU A 13 -14.03 8.79 13.15
C GLU A 13 -13.91 9.09 14.66
N PRO A 14 -13.76 10.36 15.08
CA PRO A 14 -13.58 10.72 16.49
C PRO A 14 -14.59 10.07 17.43
N GLY A 15 -14.09 9.28 18.40
CA GLY A 15 -14.93 8.62 19.41
C GLY A 15 -15.84 7.51 18.88
N ARG A 16 -15.68 7.08 17.63
CA ARG A 16 -16.52 6.05 16.99
C ARG A 16 -15.69 4.83 16.57
N PRO A 17 -16.27 3.63 16.46
CA PRO A 17 -15.53 2.42 16.10
C PRO A 17 -15.38 2.21 14.59
N TYR A 18 -15.62 3.24 13.76
CA TYR A 18 -15.62 3.14 12.30
C TYR A 18 -14.71 4.18 11.66
N LEU A 19 -14.37 4.00 10.38
CA LEU A 19 -13.49 4.89 9.64
C LEU A 19 -14.24 6.14 9.17
N SER A 20 -13.59 7.29 9.25
CA SER A 20 -14.15 8.56 8.78
C SER A 20 -14.05 8.66 7.26
N PRO A 21 -15.18 8.75 6.52
CA PRO A 21 -15.13 8.99 5.09
C PRO A 21 -14.44 10.32 4.76
N HIS A 22 -14.64 11.36 5.59
CA HIS A 22 -14.04 12.67 5.37
C HIS A 22 -12.52 12.63 5.46
N ARG A 23 -11.95 12.01 6.51
CA ARG A 23 -10.48 11.94 6.68
C ARG A 23 -9.80 11.16 5.58
N ILE A 24 -10.40 10.04 5.16
CA ILE A 24 -9.86 9.24 4.04
C ILE A 24 -10.00 10.01 2.73
N GLY A 25 -11.13 10.67 2.49
CA GLY A 25 -11.34 11.49 1.30
C GLY A 25 -10.31 12.61 1.19
N GLU A 26 -10.11 13.36 2.27
CA GLU A 26 -9.09 14.40 2.36
C GLU A 26 -7.68 13.87 2.09
N ALA A 27 -7.30 12.76 2.73
CA ALA A 27 -5.99 12.14 2.54
C ALA A 27 -5.75 11.70 1.08
N LEU A 28 -6.79 11.19 0.41
CA LEU A 28 -6.71 10.76 -0.99
C LEU A 28 -6.90 11.91 -2.00
N GLY A 29 -7.19 13.13 -1.55
CA GLY A 29 -7.55 14.25 -2.42
C GLY A 29 -8.90 14.07 -3.14
N LEU A 30 -9.80 13.28 -2.56
CA LEU A 30 -11.11 12.95 -3.11
C LEU A 30 -12.23 13.73 -2.41
N GLN A 31 -13.20 14.18 -3.21
CA GLN A 31 -14.47 14.66 -2.69
C GLN A 31 -15.27 13.51 -2.09
N ILE A 32 -16.16 13.81 -1.13
CA ILE A 32 -16.89 12.78 -0.40
C ILE A 32 -17.89 12.01 -1.30
N GLU A 33 -18.41 12.67 -2.32
CA GLU A 33 -19.23 12.06 -3.37
C GLU A 33 -18.42 11.04 -4.17
N SER A 34 -17.17 11.35 -4.48
CA SER A 34 -16.26 10.45 -5.17
C SER A 34 -15.96 9.18 -4.37
N LEU A 35 -15.99 9.24 -3.03
CA LEU A 35 -15.92 8.04 -2.18
C LEU A 35 -17.21 7.25 -2.22
N ALA A 36 -18.37 7.92 -2.21
CA ALA A 36 -19.67 7.24 -2.32
C ALA A 36 -19.77 6.44 -3.62
N GLU A 37 -19.35 7.03 -4.74
CA GLU A 37 -19.31 6.37 -6.05
C GLU A 37 -18.39 5.14 -6.05
N ARG A 38 -17.18 5.27 -5.48
CA ARG A 38 -16.22 4.16 -5.37
C ARG A 38 -16.76 3.02 -4.51
N ALA A 39 -17.43 3.36 -3.41
CA ALA A 39 -18.11 2.40 -2.54
C ALA A 39 -19.45 1.88 -3.09
N ARG A 40 -19.89 2.38 -4.25
CA ARG A 40 -21.18 2.03 -4.90
C ARG A 40 -22.40 2.28 -4.00
N VAL A 41 -22.35 3.36 -3.21
CA VAL A 41 -23.45 3.81 -2.35
C VAL A 41 -24.01 5.14 -2.85
N SER A 42 -25.19 5.51 -2.35
CA SER A 42 -25.76 6.84 -2.64
C SER A 42 -24.84 7.95 -2.15
N ARG A 43 -24.72 9.05 -2.91
CA ARG A 43 -23.92 10.25 -2.57
C ARG A 43 -24.19 10.83 -1.18
N ASN A 44 -25.41 10.66 -0.64
CA ASN A 44 -25.79 11.15 0.68
C ASN A 44 -25.33 10.21 1.82
N THR A 45 -24.92 8.98 1.49
CA THR A 45 -24.60 7.94 2.48
C THR A 45 -23.42 8.32 3.36
N PRO A 46 -22.29 8.84 2.86
CA PRO A 46 -21.16 9.18 3.73
C PRO A 46 -21.49 10.22 4.81
N ALA A 47 -22.36 11.19 4.50
CA ALA A 47 -22.79 12.20 5.46
C ALA A 47 -23.88 11.69 6.41
N ALA A 48 -24.88 10.96 5.89
CA ALA A 48 -26.05 10.56 6.67
C ALA A 48 -25.84 9.26 7.46
N ARG A 49 -25.06 8.32 6.92
CA ARG A 49 -24.82 6.98 7.45
C ARG A 49 -23.36 6.55 7.20
N PRO A 50 -22.37 7.26 7.79
CA PRO A 50 -20.96 6.96 7.59
C PRO A 50 -20.60 5.51 7.94
N GLN A 51 -21.31 4.89 8.89
CA GLN A 51 -21.16 3.50 9.30
C GLN A 51 -21.78 2.47 8.33
N ASN A 52 -22.32 2.90 7.19
CA ASN A 52 -22.90 1.99 6.19
C ASN A 52 -21.89 0.89 5.81
N GLU A 53 -22.38 -0.35 5.73
CA GLU A 53 -21.53 -1.52 5.57
C GLU A 53 -20.69 -1.49 4.30
N SER A 54 -21.28 -1.20 3.13
CA SER A 54 -20.56 -1.12 1.85
C SER A 54 -19.53 0.00 1.83
N LEU A 55 -19.89 1.17 2.38
CA LEU A 55 -18.96 2.29 2.54
C LEU A 55 -17.79 1.90 3.44
N GLN A 56 -18.06 1.36 4.63
CA GLN A 56 -17.02 0.97 5.57
C GLN A 56 -16.17 -0.20 5.06
N HIS A 57 -16.74 -1.11 4.28
CA HIS A 57 -15.98 -2.16 3.61
C HIS A 57 -14.98 -1.56 2.63
N TYR A 58 -15.42 -0.67 1.72
CA TYR A 58 -14.52 0.02 0.81
C TYR A 58 -13.41 0.79 1.56
N LEU A 59 -13.76 1.55 2.60
CA LEU A 59 -12.77 2.30 3.39
C LEU A 59 -11.76 1.39 4.10
N ARG A 60 -12.17 0.20 4.55
CA ARG A 60 -11.26 -0.79 5.13
C ARG A 60 -10.32 -1.38 4.08
N GLU A 61 -10.80 -1.66 2.87
CA GLU A 61 -9.93 -2.17 1.80
C GLU A 61 -8.88 -1.13 1.39
N VAL A 62 -9.26 0.15 1.30
CA VAL A 62 -8.32 1.27 1.13
C VAL A 62 -7.29 1.29 2.26
N LEU A 63 -7.75 1.23 3.52
CA LEU A 63 -6.87 1.26 4.69
C LEU A 63 -5.86 0.10 4.68
N ARG A 64 -6.30 -1.11 4.32
CA ARG A 64 -5.43 -2.30 4.26
C ARG A 64 -4.32 -2.13 3.23
N VAL A 65 -4.65 -1.67 2.02
CA VAL A 65 -3.66 -1.43 0.97
C VAL A 65 -2.70 -0.30 1.35
N LEU A 66 -3.22 0.79 1.92
CA LEU A 66 -2.38 1.90 2.38
C LEU A 66 -1.44 1.49 3.51
N ALA A 67 -1.87 0.61 4.42
CA ALA A 67 -1.01 0.11 5.49
C ALA A 67 0.16 -0.71 4.94
N ALA A 68 -0.11 -1.62 4.00
CA ALA A 68 0.94 -2.40 3.32
C ALA A 68 1.89 -1.49 2.53
N ALA A 69 1.34 -0.51 1.81
CA ALA A 69 2.15 0.44 1.05
C ALA A 69 2.97 1.39 1.95
N GLU A 70 2.45 1.83 3.09
CA GLU A 70 3.17 2.65 4.09
C GLU A 70 4.33 1.87 4.68
N ASP A 71 4.14 0.60 5.01
CA ASP A 71 5.21 -0.28 5.49
C ASP A 71 6.31 -0.47 4.43
N ALA A 72 5.92 -0.83 3.20
CA ALA A 72 6.86 -0.95 2.07
C ALA A 72 7.58 0.37 1.72
N ALA A 73 6.97 1.51 2.04
CA ALA A 73 7.56 2.84 1.89
C ALA A 73 8.45 3.27 3.08
N GLY A 74 8.70 2.39 4.05
CA GLY A 74 9.51 2.69 5.23
C GLY A 74 8.81 3.62 6.22
N GLY A 75 7.48 3.58 6.30
CA GLY A 75 6.65 4.43 7.14
C GLY A 75 6.26 5.78 6.50
N ASP A 76 6.59 6.01 5.24
CA ASP A 76 6.19 7.24 4.53
C ASP A 76 4.76 7.13 3.98
N ARG A 77 3.81 7.59 4.80
CA ARG A 77 2.39 7.64 4.44
C ARG A 77 2.10 8.48 3.20
N THR A 78 2.79 9.61 3.02
CA THR A 78 2.55 10.50 1.88
C THR A 78 2.95 9.79 0.59
N ARG A 79 4.09 9.09 0.61
CA ARG A 79 4.54 8.26 -0.51
C ARG A 79 3.57 7.11 -0.80
N ALA A 80 3.06 6.44 0.23
CA ALA A 80 2.07 5.37 0.08
C ALA A 80 0.76 5.86 -0.57
N ILE A 81 0.25 7.00 -0.13
CA ILE A 81 -0.94 7.63 -0.71
C ILE A 81 -0.69 8.04 -2.16
N PHE A 82 0.47 8.66 -2.45
CA PHE A 82 0.83 9.05 -3.81
C PHE A 82 0.87 7.84 -4.75
N TRP A 83 1.52 6.76 -4.31
CA TRP A 83 1.56 5.50 -5.04
C TRP A 83 0.17 4.91 -5.27
N PHE A 84 -0.66 4.86 -4.21
CA PHE A 84 -2.02 4.30 -4.27
C PHE A 84 -2.89 4.98 -5.33
N MET A 85 -2.78 6.31 -5.45
CA MET A 85 -3.59 7.09 -6.36
C MET A 85 -3.05 7.13 -7.79
N ASN A 86 -1.72 7.09 -7.96
CA ASN A 86 -1.09 7.50 -9.22
C ASN A 86 -0.25 6.41 -9.90
N GLU A 87 0.26 5.40 -9.17
CA GLU A 87 1.21 4.47 -9.76
C GLU A 87 0.49 3.35 -10.53
N PRO A 88 0.65 3.25 -11.86
CA PRO A 88 0.12 2.13 -12.62
C PRO A 88 0.93 0.87 -12.34
N LEU A 89 0.26 -0.25 -12.06
CA LEU A 89 0.94 -1.51 -11.78
C LEU A 89 1.04 -2.39 -13.05
N PRO A 90 2.24 -2.71 -13.55
CA PRO A 90 2.41 -3.48 -14.79
C PRO A 90 1.71 -4.84 -14.78
N ASP A 91 1.75 -5.55 -13.66
CA ASP A 91 1.15 -6.88 -13.49
C ASP A 91 -0.39 -6.85 -13.45
N PHE A 92 -0.99 -5.65 -13.46
CA PHE A 92 -2.43 -5.42 -13.38
C PHE A 92 -2.95 -4.59 -14.57
N ASP A 93 -2.39 -4.80 -15.75
CA ASP A 93 -2.75 -4.06 -16.98
C ASP A 93 -2.59 -2.54 -16.81
N TYR A 94 -1.56 -2.12 -16.07
CA TYR A 94 -1.28 -0.71 -15.76
C TYR A 94 -2.41 0.02 -15.01
N GLN A 95 -3.26 -0.71 -14.28
CA GLN A 95 -4.25 -0.11 -13.38
C GLN A 95 -3.58 0.41 -12.11
N THR A 96 -4.11 1.50 -11.56
CA THR A 96 -3.69 2.03 -10.27
C THR A 96 -4.26 1.20 -9.11
N PRO A 97 -3.63 1.22 -7.91
CA PRO A 97 -4.18 0.60 -6.72
C PRO A 97 -5.62 1.06 -6.40
N ASP A 98 -5.95 2.35 -6.54
CA ASP A 98 -7.34 2.84 -6.42
C ASP A 98 -8.30 2.10 -7.34
N ALA A 99 -7.95 1.97 -8.63
CA ALA A 99 -8.77 1.28 -9.61
C ALA A 99 -8.97 -0.20 -9.24
N LEU A 100 -7.92 -0.85 -8.76
CA LEU A 100 -7.95 -2.25 -8.34
C LEU A 100 -8.79 -2.46 -7.07
N VAL A 101 -8.72 -1.56 -6.08
CA VAL A 101 -9.60 -1.61 -4.90
C VAL A 101 -11.06 -1.46 -5.32
N ARG A 102 -11.37 -0.55 -6.26
CA ARG A 102 -12.74 -0.40 -6.82
C ARG A 102 -13.23 -1.64 -7.57
N ALA A 103 -12.29 -2.43 -8.09
CA ALA A 103 -12.54 -3.73 -8.74
C ALA A 103 -12.60 -4.90 -7.74
N GLY A 104 -12.44 -4.66 -6.44
CA GLY A 104 -12.46 -5.70 -5.40
C GLY A 104 -11.18 -6.52 -5.30
N LYS A 105 -10.06 -6.01 -5.82
CA LYS A 105 -8.77 -6.71 -5.90
C LYS A 105 -7.76 -6.30 -4.83
N ALA A 106 -8.21 -5.78 -3.69
CA ALA A 106 -7.32 -5.25 -2.65
C ALA A 106 -6.30 -6.29 -2.15
N GLN A 107 -6.71 -7.55 -1.95
CA GLN A 107 -5.79 -8.60 -1.53
C GLN A 107 -4.67 -8.85 -2.55
N ALA A 108 -5.00 -8.88 -3.84
CA ALA A 108 -4.00 -9.09 -4.89
C ALA A 108 -2.94 -7.98 -4.92
N ILE A 109 -3.31 -6.74 -4.57
CA ILE A 109 -2.38 -5.61 -4.44
C ILE A 109 -1.44 -5.83 -3.24
N ILE A 110 -1.98 -6.30 -2.12
CA ILE A 110 -1.18 -6.59 -0.91
C ILE A 110 -0.17 -7.71 -1.22
N ASP A 111 -0.63 -8.80 -1.82
CA ASP A 111 0.24 -9.91 -2.24
C ASP A 111 1.34 -9.43 -3.21
N TYR A 112 1.00 -8.51 -4.12
CA TYR A 112 1.97 -7.87 -5.02
C TYR A 112 3.02 -7.06 -4.26
N ILE A 113 2.62 -6.21 -3.30
CA ILE A 113 3.55 -5.43 -2.47
C ILE A 113 4.50 -6.37 -1.71
N GLU A 114 3.97 -7.43 -1.10
CA GLU A 114 4.75 -8.43 -0.37
C GLU A 114 5.76 -9.14 -1.30
N SER A 115 5.33 -9.54 -2.50
CA SER A 115 6.21 -10.21 -3.47
C SER A 115 7.42 -9.36 -3.90
N ILE A 116 7.24 -8.04 -4.00
CA ILE A 116 8.33 -7.11 -4.33
C ILE A 116 9.27 -6.92 -3.14
N ALA A 117 8.72 -6.84 -1.93
CA ALA A 117 9.49 -6.74 -0.71
C ALA A 117 10.37 -7.98 -0.48
N ASP A 118 9.82 -9.18 -0.73
CA ASP A 118 10.54 -10.44 -0.63
C ASP A 118 11.61 -10.59 -1.73
N GLY A 119 11.28 -10.22 -2.97
CA GLY A 119 12.23 -10.22 -4.09
C GLY A 119 13.43 -9.30 -3.87
N ALA A 120 13.24 -8.15 -3.19
CA ALA A 120 14.32 -7.23 -2.85
C ALA A 120 15.29 -7.81 -1.80
N THR A 121 14.81 -8.69 -0.92
CA THR A 121 15.64 -9.41 0.06
C THR A 121 16.44 -10.54 -0.59
N THR A 122 15.84 -11.29 -1.52
CA THR A 122 16.53 -12.41 -2.19
C THR A 122 17.61 -11.94 -3.18
N GLY A 123 17.46 -10.77 -3.81
CA GLY A 123 18.45 -10.23 -4.76
C GLY A 123 19.82 -9.82 -4.18
N ARG A 124 20.06 -9.98 -2.87
CA ARG A 124 21.34 -9.61 -2.22
C ARG A 124 22.17 -10.79 -1.70
N ALA A 125 21.66 -12.02 -1.75
CA ALA A 125 22.31 -13.18 -1.12
C ALA A 125 23.18 -14.05 -2.04
N ASP A 126 23.21 -13.80 -3.35
CA ASP A 126 23.88 -14.69 -4.32
C ASP A 126 25.30 -14.25 -4.70
N ARG A 127 26.00 -13.54 -3.81
CA ARG A 127 27.44 -13.27 -3.96
C ARG A 127 28.22 -14.18 -3.03
N ASP A 128 28.29 -15.46 -3.39
CA ASP A 128 29.18 -16.44 -2.76
C ASP A 128 30.66 -16.00 -2.93
N PRO A 129 31.40 -15.69 -1.85
CA PRO A 129 32.83 -15.39 -1.92
C PRO A 129 33.69 -16.65 -1.96
N SER A 130 33.11 -17.86 -2.05
CA SER A 130 33.83 -19.14 -2.09
C SER A 130 34.36 -19.48 -3.49
N ARG A 131 35.13 -18.57 -4.08
CA ARG A 131 36.13 -18.95 -5.09
C ARG A 131 37.50 -18.98 -4.40
N PRO A 132 38.14 -20.14 -4.21
CA PRO A 132 39.54 -20.15 -3.81
C PRO A 132 40.34 -19.50 -4.93
N GLY A 133 41.18 -18.53 -4.56
CA GLY A 133 42.07 -17.84 -5.49
C GLY A 133 42.92 -18.87 -6.24
N VAL A 134 42.86 -18.81 -7.56
CA VAL A 134 43.82 -19.48 -8.44
C VAL A 134 45.19 -18.88 -8.13
N ALA A 135 45.99 -19.62 -7.36
CA ALA A 135 47.39 -19.31 -7.11
C ALA A 135 48.13 -19.31 -8.45
N ALA A 136 48.82 -18.21 -8.73
CA ALA A 136 49.76 -18.12 -9.84
C ALA A 136 50.88 -19.16 -9.65
N PRO A 137 51.30 -19.87 -10.71
CA PRO A 137 52.46 -20.75 -10.61
C PRO A 137 53.73 -19.91 -10.40
N ALA A 138 54.48 -20.23 -9.36
CA ALA A 138 55.81 -19.69 -9.14
C ALA A 138 56.74 -20.13 -10.29
N LEU A 139 57.36 -19.14 -10.92
CA LEU A 139 58.42 -19.29 -11.89
C LEU A 139 59.66 -19.77 -11.13
N ASP A 140 60.04 -21.03 -11.33
CA ASP A 140 61.37 -21.55 -10.98
C ASP A 140 62.25 -21.24 -12.20
N ASP A 141 63.17 -20.29 -12.06
CA ASP A 141 64.20 -19.99 -13.06
C ASP A 141 65.53 -20.63 -12.63
N PRO A 142 66.34 -21.12 -13.59
CA PRO A 142 67.39 -22.13 -13.42
C PRO A 142 68.70 -21.67 -12.75
#